data_AF-A0A2W4YY85-F1
#
_entry.id   AF-A0A2W4YY85-F1
#
_cell.length_a   1.000
_cell.length_b   1.000
_cell.length_c   1.000
_cell.angle_alpha   90.00
_cell.angle_beta   90.00
_cell.angle_gamma   90.00
#
_symmetry.space_group_name_H-M   'P 1'
#
loop_
_entity.id
_entity.type
_entity.pdbx_description
1 polymer ?
#
loop_
_entity_poly.entity_id
_entity_poly.type
_entity_poly.pdbx_seq_one_letter_code
_entity_poly.pdbx_strand_id
1 'polypeptide(L)'
;MSALAERTAPDATPDAPVDAAPAGAPVDAVAAPADPAPRPGAMKFRRKYTTVRLTPEQASRQGQVATSAFRRFGERDAAMAFLNAHDETLGGRPLDLAIASAQGLATVEAAMAERTA
;
A
#
# COMPACT_ATOMS: atom_id res chain seq x y z
N MET A 1 8.86 29.40 51.76
CA MET A 1 8.19 29.69 50.46
C MET A 1 9.20 29.41 49.38
N SER A 2 9.29 28.15 48.97
CA SER A 2 10.41 27.57 48.25
C SER A 2 10.31 27.72 46.73
N ALA A 3 11.45 28.10 46.16
CA ALA A 3 12.02 27.67 44.88
C ALA A 3 11.19 27.79 43.59
N LEU A 4 11.59 28.81 42.81
CA LEU A 4 11.74 28.81 41.36
C LEU A 4 11.87 27.39 40.76
N ALA A 5 10.98 27.05 39.85
CA ALA A 5 11.19 25.99 38.87
C ALA A 5 11.07 26.60 37.48
N GLU A 6 12.23 27.01 36.97
CA GLU A 6 12.53 27.21 35.56
C GLU A 6 11.99 26.03 34.73
N ARG A 7 11.16 26.31 33.73
CA ARG A 7 11.05 25.44 32.56
C ARG A 7 11.66 26.17 31.39
N THR A 8 12.93 25.85 31.19
CA THR A 8 13.70 26.14 29.99
C THR A 8 12.98 25.54 28.77
N ALA A 9 12.68 26.39 27.81
CA ALA A 9 12.39 26.00 26.44
C ALA A 9 13.55 26.54 25.59
N PRO A 10 14.26 25.71 24.82
CA PRO A 10 15.03 26.23 23.72
C PRO A 10 14.13 26.36 22.50
N ASP A 11 13.68 27.59 22.26
CA ASP A 11 13.31 28.05 20.92
C ASP A 11 14.58 28.27 20.08
N ALA A 12 14.41 27.97 18.80
CA ALA A 12 15.14 28.34 17.59
C ALA A 12 16.53 29.02 17.68
N THR A 13 17.46 28.53 16.85
CA THR A 13 18.08 29.34 15.78
C THR A 13 18.76 28.43 14.71
N PRO A 14 19.16 28.93 13.52
CA PRO A 14 18.51 28.62 12.25
C PRO A 14 19.54 28.31 11.12
N ASP A 15 19.20 28.70 9.88
CA ASP A 15 20.01 28.79 8.65
C ASP A 15 20.19 27.49 7.85
N ALA A 16 19.44 27.25 6.76
CA ALA A 16 19.40 27.96 5.46
C ALA A 16 20.18 27.13 4.40
N PRO A 17 20.07 27.41 3.10
CA PRO A 17 18.87 27.64 2.29
C PRO A 17 18.88 26.84 0.96
N VAL A 18 17.73 26.84 0.28
CA VAL A 18 17.47 26.82 -1.18
C VAL A 18 18.42 26.12 -2.16
N ASP A 19 17.85 25.26 -3.00
CA ASP A 19 17.88 25.45 -4.47
C ASP A 19 16.82 24.51 -5.09
N ALA A 20 15.70 25.06 -5.56
CA ALA A 20 15.47 25.45 -6.94
C ALA A 20 15.19 24.26 -7.88
N ALA A 21 13.99 24.28 -8.44
CA ALA A 21 13.66 23.60 -9.67
C ALA A 21 14.69 23.94 -10.77
N PRO A 22 14.69 23.16 -11.85
CA PRO A 22 14.35 23.86 -13.08
C PRO A 22 13.27 23.14 -13.88
N ALA A 23 12.29 23.95 -14.30
CA ALA A 23 11.63 23.77 -15.58
C ALA A 23 12.69 23.84 -16.70
N GLY A 24 12.56 22.97 -17.69
CA GLY A 24 13.41 23.01 -18.88
C GLY A 24 13.09 21.86 -19.82
N ALA A 25 12.12 22.07 -20.71
CA ALA A 25 12.10 21.35 -21.98
C ALA A 25 13.35 21.75 -22.79
N PRO A 26 13.88 20.81 -23.59
CA PRO A 26 14.29 21.19 -24.93
C PRO A 26 13.51 20.36 -25.95
N VAL A 27 12.79 21.09 -26.81
CA VAL A 27 12.55 20.65 -28.19
C VAL A 27 13.80 21.05 -28.98
N ASP A 28 14.48 20.09 -29.62
CA ASP A 28 15.10 20.31 -30.93
C ASP A 28 15.55 18.99 -31.57
N ALA A 29 15.53 19.02 -32.90
CA ALA A 29 15.45 17.89 -33.81
C ALA A 29 16.82 17.31 -34.25
N VAL A 30 16.71 16.17 -34.94
CA VAL A 30 17.69 15.52 -35.86
C VAL A 30 18.83 14.70 -35.21
N ALA A 31 18.70 13.37 -35.30
CA ALA A 31 19.46 12.53 -36.24
C ALA A 31 19.27 11.05 -35.87
N ALA A 32 18.80 10.23 -36.80
CA ALA A 32 18.76 8.79 -36.65
C ALA A 32 20.19 8.22 -36.59
N PRO A 33 20.54 7.36 -35.60
CA PRO A 33 21.68 6.48 -35.73
C PRO A 33 21.21 5.12 -36.25
N ALA A 34 21.80 4.69 -37.36
CA ALA A 34 21.61 3.37 -37.97
C ALA A 34 21.84 2.22 -36.98
N ASP A 35 21.00 1.20 -37.07
CA ASP A 35 21.02 -0.02 -36.24
C ASP A 35 22.35 -0.79 -36.36
N PRO A 36 23.06 -1.07 -35.25
CA PRO A 36 24.09 -2.10 -35.23
C PRO A 36 23.43 -3.48 -35.12
N ALA A 37 23.81 -4.39 -36.04
CA ALA A 37 23.31 -5.76 -36.13
C ALA A 37 23.30 -6.52 -34.78
N PRO A 38 22.27 -7.35 -34.52
CA PRO A 38 22.11 -8.02 -33.23
C PRO A 38 23.21 -9.07 -33.01
N ARG A 39 24.05 -8.85 -31.99
CA ARG A 39 24.88 -9.92 -31.39
C ARG A 39 23.96 -10.93 -30.71
N PRO A 40 24.25 -12.25 -30.76
CA PRO A 40 23.40 -13.27 -30.13
C PRO A 40 23.44 -13.08 -28.61
N GLY A 41 22.46 -12.33 -28.11
CA GLY A 41 22.38 -11.88 -26.73
C GLY A 41 21.88 -12.99 -25.82
N ALA A 42 22.61 -13.18 -24.71
CA ALA A 42 22.30 -14.07 -23.61
C ALA A 42 20.80 -14.13 -23.30
N MET A 43 20.30 -15.36 -23.12
CA MET A 43 18.93 -15.66 -22.70
C MET A 43 18.59 -14.89 -21.43
N LYS A 44 17.91 -13.74 -21.60
CA LYS A 44 17.39 -12.94 -20.49
C LYS A 44 16.27 -13.74 -19.84
N PHE A 45 16.50 -14.22 -18.61
CA PHE A 45 15.46 -14.84 -17.80
C PHE A 45 14.25 -13.91 -17.74
N ARG A 46 13.18 -14.28 -18.47
CA ARG A 46 11.92 -13.54 -18.48
C ARG A 46 11.28 -13.70 -17.11
N ARG A 47 11.38 -12.66 -16.27
CA ARG A 47 10.67 -12.56 -15.00
C ARG A 47 9.17 -12.45 -15.31
N LYS A 48 8.46 -13.58 -15.36
CA LYS A 48 7.01 -13.62 -15.53
C LYS A 48 6.36 -13.02 -14.29
N TYR A 49 6.00 -11.74 -14.34
CA TYR A 49 5.07 -11.11 -13.40
C TYR A 49 3.66 -11.63 -13.68
N THR A 50 3.38 -12.89 -13.32
CA THR A 50 2.04 -13.51 -13.45
C THR A 50 1.13 -13.12 -12.27
N THR A 51 1.69 -12.47 -11.26
CA THR A 51 0.94 -12.02 -10.09
C THR A 51 0.37 -10.63 -10.37
N VAL A 52 -0.95 -10.51 -10.38
CA VAL A 52 -1.64 -9.21 -10.39
C VAL A 52 -1.11 -8.41 -9.19
N ARG A 53 -0.37 -7.34 -9.48
CA ARG A 53 0.13 -6.46 -8.42
C ARG A 53 -1.04 -5.64 -7.91
N LEU A 54 -1.33 -5.76 -6.63
CA LEU A 54 -2.29 -4.89 -5.98
C LEU A 54 -1.81 -3.44 -6.13
N THR A 55 -2.74 -2.55 -6.44
CA THR A 55 -2.49 -1.11 -6.36
C THR A 55 -2.20 -0.73 -4.89
N PRO A 56 -1.54 0.40 -4.62
CA PRO A 56 -1.29 0.84 -3.25
C PRO A 56 -2.56 0.89 -2.40
N GLU A 57 -3.67 1.37 -2.96
CA GLU A 57 -4.96 1.39 -2.25
C GLU A 57 -5.51 -0.01 -1.95
N GLN A 58 -5.39 -0.94 -2.90
CA GLN A 58 -5.83 -2.32 -2.70
C GLN A 58 -5.01 -3.01 -1.60
N ALA A 59 -3.71 -2.76 -1.55
CA ALA A 59 -2.84 -3.25 -0.47
C ALA A 59 -3.21 -2.61 0.88
N SER A 60 -3.54 -1.31 0.92
CA SER A 60 -4.03 -0.67 2.13
C SER A 60 -5.34 -1.30 2.62
N ARG A 61 -6.31 -1.57 1.73
CA ARG A 61 -7.56 -2.25 2.08
C ARG A 61 -7.33 -3.68 2.57
N GLN A 62 -6.41 -4.41 1.94
CA GLN A 62 -6.01 -5.75 2.41
C GLN A 62 -5.42 -5.72 3.82
N GLY A 63 -4.54 -4.75 4.11
CA GLY A 63 -3.96 -4.59 5.44
C GLY A 63 -5.02 -4.23 6.49
N GLN A 64 -5.97 -3.36 6.13
CA GLN A 64 -7.08 -2.97 6.99
C GLN A 64 -7.96 -4.17 7.34
N VAL A 65 -8.45 -4.92 6.34
CA VAL A 65 -9.33 -6.07 6.60
C VAL A 65 -8.61 -7.17 7.39
N ALA A 66 -7.32 -7.42 7.10
CA ALA A 66 -6.53 -8.38 7.85
C ALA A 66 -6.37 -7.97 9.32
N THR A 67 -6.02 -6.70 9.57
CA THR A 67 -5.88 -6.17 10.93
C THR A 67 -7.20 -6.21 11.69
N SER A 68 -8.30 -5.83 11.03
CA SER A 68 -9.66 -5.87 11.60
C SER A 68 -10.08 -7.30 11.97
N ALA A 69 -9.76 -8.28 11.14
CA ALA A 69 -10.05 -9.69 11.41
C ALA A 69 -9.23 -10.22 12.60
N PHE A 70 -7.91 -9.98 12.61
CA PHE A 70 -7.05 -10.43 13.72
C PHE A 70 -7.46 -9.82 15.06
N ARG A 71 -7.87 -8.55 15.08
CA ARG A 71 -8.35 -7.89 16.30
C ARG A 71 -9.66 -8.46 16.84
N ARG A 72 -10.52 -8.99 15.97
CA ARG A 72 -11.84 -9.53 16.35
C ARG A 72 -11.78 -11.01 16.74
N PHE A 73 -11.08 -11.83 15.95
CA PHE A 73 -11.00 -13.27 16.20
C PHE A 73 -9.91 -13.65 17.22
N GLY A 74 -8.88 -12.81 17.41
CA GLY A 74 -7.77 -13.05 18.34
C GLY A 74 -6.79 -14.15 17.89
N GLU A 75 -7.28 -15.17 17.17
CA GLU A 75 -6.48 -16.25 16.62
C GLU A 75 -6.24 -16.07 15.12
N ARG A 76 -4.99 -16.30 14.71
CA ARG A 76 -4.57 -16.13 13.32
C ARG A 76 -5.34 -17.05 12.38
N ASP A 77 -5.52 -18.31 12.77
CA ASP A 77 -6.11 -19.31 11.89
C ASP A 77 -7.62 -19.09 11.74
N ALA A 78 -8.32 -18.68 12.80
CA ALA A 78 -9.72 -18.26 12.73
C ALA A 78 -9.93 -17.05 11.81
N ALA A 79 -9.08 -16.02 11.95
CA ALA A 79 -9.13 -14.84 11.06
C ALA A 79 -8.84 -15.20 9.60
N MET A 80 -7.84 -16.04 9.36
CA MET A 80 -7.49 -16.48 8.00
C MET A 80 -8.55 -17.39 7.40
N ALA A 81 -9.17 -18.27 8.19
CA ALA A 81 -10.28 -19.10 7.76
C ALA A 81 -11.45 -18.21 7.34
N PHE A 82 -11.83 -17.23 8.14
CA PHE A 82 -12.89 -16.28 7.78
C PHE A 82 -12.59 -15.52 6.49
N LEU A 83 -11.40 -14.90 6.38
CA LEU A 83 -11.05 -14.07 5.21
C LEU A 83 -10.96 -14.86 3.90
N ASN A 84 -10.50 -16.11 3.99
CA ASN A 84 -10.31 -16.95 2.81
C ASN A 84 -11.51 -17.85 2.49
N ALA A 85 -12.39 -18.11 3.46
CA ALA A 85 -13.59 -18.90 3.25
C ALA A 85 -14.54 -18.18 2.29
N HIS A 86 -15.32 -18.96 1.55
CA HIS A 86 -16.43 -18.42 0.79
C HIS A 86 -17.60 -18.15 1.74
N ASP A 87 -18.11 -16.93 1.73
CA ASP A 87 -19.25 -16.52 2.54
C ASP A 87 -20.46 -16.33 1.62
N GLU A 88 -21.46 -17.21 1.76
CA GLU A 88 -22.66 -17.18 0.93
C GLU A 88 -23.47 -15.90 1.12
N THR A 89 -23.43 -15.28 2.31
CA THR A 89 -24.15 -14.02 2.56
C THR A 89 -23.49 -12.82 1.88
N LEU A 90 -22.18 -12.89 1.69
CA LEU A 90 -21.40 -11.88 0.96
C LEU A 90 -21.26 -12.20 -0.53
N GLY A 91 -21.66 -13.40 -0.95
CA GLY A 91 -21.58 -13.87 -2.34
C GLY A 91 -20.13 -14.08 -2.82
N GLY A 92 -19.19 -14.28 -1.91
CA GLY A 92 -17.77 -14.30 -2.26
C GLY A 92 -16.82 -14.52 -1.10
N ARG A 93 -15.51 -14.47 -1.39
CA ARG A 93 -14.47 -14.52 -0.37
C ARG A 93 -14.33 -13.12 0.26
N PRO A 94 -14.42 -12.98 1.60
CA PRO A 94 -14.36 -11.68 2.26
C PRO A 94 -13.09 -10.88 1.91
N LEU A 95 -11.94 -11.55 1.77
CA LEU A 95 -10.70 -10.90 1.38
C LEU A 95 -10.79 -10.23 0.00
N ASP A 96 -11.35 -10.93 -0.98
CA ASP A 96 -11.44 -10.45 -2.36
C ASP A 96 -12.41 -9.27 -2.46
N LEU A 97 -13.53 -9.32 -1.72
CA LEU A 97 -14.52 -8.24 -1.64
C LEU A 97 -13.96 -6.98 -0.98
N ALA A 98 -13.21 -7.14 0.11
CA ALA A 98 -12.58 -6.04 0.82
C ALA A 98 -11.49 -5.34 -0.01
N ILE A 99 -10.75 -6.10 -0.82
CA ILE A 99 -9.72 -5.55 -1.72
C ILE A 99 -10.36 -4.83 -2.90
N ALA A 100 -11.44 -5.38 -3.45
CA ALA A 100 -12.09 -4.86 -4.66
C ALA A 100 -12.65 -3.45 -4.48
N SER A 101 -13.18 -3.11 -3.30
CA SER A 101 -13.74 -1.77 -3.06
C SER A 101 -13.79 -1.39 -1.57
N ALA A 102 -13.88 -0.09 -1.29
CA ALA A 102 -14.11 0.40 0.07
C ALA A 102 -15.48 0.00 0.63
N GLN A 103 -16.50 -0.14 -0.22
CA GLN A 103 -17.81 -0.64 0.19
C GLN A 103 -17.74 -2.10 0.62
N GLY A 104 -17.05 -2.95 -0.15
CA GLY A 104 -16.83 -4.34 0.21
C GLY A 104 -16.08 -4.50 1.52
N LEU A 105 -15.12 -3.62 1.81
CA LEU A 105 -14.45 -3.58 3.12
C LEU A 105 -15.46 -3.35 4.26
N ALA A 106 -16.31 -2.33 4.14
CA ALA A 106 -17.31 -2.02 5.18
C ALA A 106 -18.32 -3.16 5.37
N THR A 107 -18.78 -3.80 4.29
CA THR A 107 -19.67 -4.97 4.37
C THR A 107 -19.01 -6.14 5.10
N VAL A 108 -17.75 -6.43 4.79
CA VAL A 108 -16.99 -7.49 5.45
C VAL A 108 -16.77 -7.17 6.94
N GLU A 109 -16.52 -5.91 7.29
CA GLU A 109 -16.40 -5.50 8.69
C GLU A 109 -17.71 -5.63 9.48
N ALA A 110 -18.85 -5.33 8.87
CA ALA A 110 -20.16 -5.57 9.47
C ALA A 110 -20.41 -7.07 9.68
N ALA A 111 -20.15 -7.89 8.65
CA ALA A 111 -20.32 -9.34 8.71
C ALA A 111 -19.34 -10.02 9.69
N MET A 112 -18.17 -9.42 9.94
CA MET A 112 -17.27 -9.84 11.02
C MET A 112 -17.84 -9.49 12.39
N ALA A 113 -18.36 -8.27 12.56
CA ALA A 113 -18.93 -7.82 13.84
C ALA A 113 -20.11 -8.71 14.27
N GLU A 114 -20.99 -9.08 13.34
CA GLU A 114 -22.12 -9.97 13.61
C GLU A 114 -21.72 -11.38 14.07
N ARG A 115 -20.56 -11.88 13.66
CA ARG A 115 -20.07 -13.23 14.00
C ARG A 115 -19.27 -13.28 15.29
N THR A 116 -18.79 -12.13 15.75
CA THR A 116 -17.98 -12.01 16.98
C THR A 116 -18.74 -11.36 18.15
N ALA A 117 -19.96 -10.88 17.91
CA ALA A 117 -20.88 -10.39 18.93
C ALA A 117 -21.56 -11.57 19.65
#